data_AF-A0A0G1B4K0-F1
#
_entry.id   AF-A0A0G1B4K0-F1
#
_cell.length_a   1.000
_cell.length_b   1.000
_cell.length_c   1.000
_cell.angle_alpha   90.00
_cell.angle_beta   90.00
_cell.angle_gamma   90.00
#
_symmetry.space_group_name_H-M   'P 1'
#
loop_
_entity.id
_entity.type
_entity.pdbx_description
1 polymer ?
#
loop_
_entity_poly.entity_id
_entity_poly.type
_entity_poly.pdbx_seq_one_letter_code
_entity_poly.pdbx_strand_id
1 'polypeptide(L)'
;MIDGVKIKELKVHQDTHKAGEEVVKTPGFLIEILRADEGLLKKFGQSIFTVAHPGTIKAFHWHKRQADLWFFASGKVIVVLHDLRPDSPTKGETQVIPAGAGDYKLILIPTGVAHGYKVLGEETAMLFYHVTEIYNPENPDEERISYDDPAIGFEWEKYK
;
A
#
# COMPACT_ATOMS: atom_id res chain seq x y z
N MET A 1 16.16 -2.68 0.52
CA MET A 1 15.08 -2.05 1.31
C MET A 1 15.31 -0.56 1.25
N ILE A 2 14.32 0.22 0.80
CA ILE A 2 14.42 1.67 0.66
C ILE A 2 14.40 2.31 2.05
N ASP A 3 15.28 3.27 2.30
CA ASP A 3 15.39 3.96 3.58
C ASP A 3 14.08 4.67 3.96
N GLY A 4 13.65 4.53 5.21
CA GLY A 4 12.42 5.15 5.71
C GLY A 4 11.11 4.46 5.31
N VAL A 5 11.10 3.53 4.35
CA VAL A 5 9.94 2.65 4.12
C VAL A 5 9.78 1.75 5.34
N LYS A 6 8.57 1.71 5.91
CA LYS A 6 8.25 0.82 7.05
C LYS A 6 7.14 -0.12 6.66
N ILE A 7 7.29 -1.39 7.02
CA ILE A 7 6.30 -2.43 6.78
C ILE A 7 5.90 -2.98 8.15
N LYS A 8 4.61 -2.90 8.47
CA LYS A 8 4.02 -3.58 9.62
C LYS A 8 3.26 -4.80 9.10
N GLU A 9 3.74 -5.98 9.46
CA GLU A 9 3.01 -7.23 9.25
C GLU A 9 1.76 -7.23 10.14
N LEU A 10 0.60 -7.42 9.54
CA LEU A 10 -0.68 -7.31 10.24
C LEU A 10 -1.14 -8.67 10.75
N LYS A 11 -1.52 -8.70 12.03
CA LYS A 11 -2.03 -9.92 12.67
C LYS A 11 -3.52 -10.09 12.40
N VAL A 12 -3.87 -11.28 11.93
CA VAL A 12 -5.27 -11.70 11.76
C VAL A 12 -5.76 -12.37 13.03
N HIS A 13 -6.85 -11.84 13.60
CA HIS A 13 -7.54 -12.39 14.77
C HIS A 13 -8.83 -13.03 14.29
N GLN A 14 -8.85 -14.37 14.19
CA GLN A 14 -10.04 -15.11 13.76
C GLN A 14 -11.17 -14.98 14.79
N ASP A 15 -12.39 -14.76 14.31
CA ASP A 15 -13.56 -14.71 15.17
C ASP A 15 -13.81 -16.08 15.80
N THR A 16 -14.11 -16.11 17.10
CA THR A 16 -14.45 -17.33 17.83
C THR A 16 -15.92 -17.33 18.21
N HIS A 17 -16.63 -18.40 17.88
CA HIS A 17 -18.02 -18.61 18.31
C HIS A 17 -18.07 -19.34 19.65
N LYS A 18 -19.15 -19.11 20.42
CA LYS A 18 -19.39 -19.89 21.64
C LYS A 18 -19.82 -21.30 21.27
N ALA A 19 -19.45 -22.28 22.10
CA ALA A 19 -19.88 -23.65 21.92
C ALA A 19 -21.42 -23.74 21.89
N GLY A 20 -21.98 -24.30 20.82
CA GLY A 20 -23.43 -24.49 20.64
C GLY A 20 -24.13 -23.45 19.75
N GLU A 21 -23.44 -22.41 19.28
CA GLU A 21 -23.97 -21.51 18.24
C GLU A 21 -23.81 -22.16 16.86
N GLU A 22 -24.79 -21.94 15.96
CA GLU A 22 -24.68 -22.40 14.57
C GLU A 22 -23.37 -21.85 13.96
N VAL A 23 -22.50 -22.79 13.58
CA VAL A 23 -21.16 -22.48 13.09
C VAL A 23 -21.29 -21.91 11.68
N VAL A 24 -20.95 -20.64 11.51
CA VAL A 24 -20.67 -20.10 10.18
C VAL A 24 -19.52 -20.91 9.59
N LYS A 25 -19.69 -21.46 8.37
CA LYS A 25 -18.70 -22.35 7.73
C LYS A 25 -17.30 -21.73 7.62
N THR A 26 -17.23 -20.40 7.56
CA THR A 26 -15.98 -19.64 7.58
C THR A 26 -16.16 -18.46 8.53
N PRO A 27 -15.53 -18.44 9.71
CA PRO A 27 -15.60 -17.30 10.61
C PRO A 27 -14.96 -16.07 9.96
N GLY A 28 -15.43 -14.89 10.37
CA GLY A 28 -14.79 -13.62 10.03
C GLY A 28 -13.46 -13.45 10.77
N PHE A 29 -12.86 -12.27 10.62
CA PHE A 29 -11.66 -11.92 11.35
C PHE A 29 -11.56 -10.41 11.59
N LEU A 30 -10.76 -10.05 12.60
CA LEU A 30 -10.35 -8.69 12.91
C LEU A 30 -8.87 -8.50 12.61
N ILE A 31 -8.51 -7.30 12.13
CA ILE A 31 -7.12 -6.85 12.01
C ILE A 31 -7.00 -5.45 12.63
N GLU A 32 -6.06 -5.28 13.57
CA GLU A 32 -5.64 -3.95 14.04
C GLU A 32 -4.66 -3.32 13.03
N ILE A 33 -5.16 -2.43 12.19
CA ILE A 33 -4.38 -1.85 11.08
C ILE A 33 -3.36 -0.83 11.60
N LEU A 34 -3.81 0.37 12.00
CA LEU A 34 -2.98 1.48 12.46
C LEU A 34 -3.34 1.86 13.89
N ARG A 35 -2.35 2.00 14.76
CA ARG A 35 -2.53 2.55 16.11
C ARG A 35 -1.78 3.87 16.28
N ALA A 36 -2.37 4.79 17.05
CA ALA A 36 -1.79 6.11 17.30
C ALA A 36 -0.48 6.06 18.11
N ASP A 37 -0.26 5.01 18.89
CA ASP A 37 0.91 4.81 19.74
C ASP A 37 2.11 4.17 19.01
N GLU A 38 1.95 3.77 17.75
CA GLU A 38 3.02 3.14 16.95
C GLU A 38 3.94 4.15 16.24
N GLY A 39 3.53 5.42 16.17
CA GLY A 39 4.32 6.48 15.52
C GLY A 39 4.57 6.26 14.02
N LEU A 40 3.76 5.41 13.35
CA LEU A 40 3.86 5.15 11.91
C LEU A 40 3.38 6.35 11.09
N LEU A 41 2.21 6.89 11.44
CA LEU A 41 1.64 8.06 10.80
C LEU A 41 1.94 9.31 11.64
N LYS A 42 2.83 10.18 11.17
CA LYS A 42 3.25 11.37 11.93
C LYS A 42 2.14 12.39 12.14
N LYS A 43 1.22 12.51 11.18
CA LYS A 43 0.02 13.34 11.25
C LYS A 43 -1.05 12.76 10.33
N PHE A 44 -2.32 12.96 10.69
CA PHE A 44 -3.45 12.59 9.85
C PHE A 44 -3.85 13.76 8.97
N GLY A 45 -3.87 13.55 7.66
CA GLY A 45 -4.44 14.48 6.68
C GLY A 45 -5.79 13.99 6.20
N GLN A 46 -5.82 12.82 5.55
CA GLN A 46 -7.02 12.27 4.93
C GLN A 46 -6.98 10.74 4.89
N SER A 47 -8.15 10.12 4.78
CA SER A 47 -8.32 8.70 4.44
C SER A 47 -8.90 8.58 3.05
N ILE A 48 -8.43 7.60 2.29
CA ILE A 48 -8.87 7.34 0.93
C ILE A 48 -9.16 5.85 0.77
N PHE A 49 -10.21 5.55 0.01
CA PHE A 49 -10.57 4.21 -0.41
C PHE A 49 -10.59 4.17 -1.94
N THR A 50 -9.95 3.17 -2.53
CA THR A 50 -9.93 2.96 -3.97
C THR A 50 -10.05 1.48 -4.31
N VAL A 51 -10.67 1.23 -5.45
CA VAL A 51 -10.94 -0.11 -5.97
C VAL A 51 -10.18 -0.26 -7.29
N ALA A 52 -9.49 -1.39 -7.46
CA ALA A 52 -8.77 -1.73 -8.69
C ALA A 52 -9.09 -3.16 -9.12
N HIS A 53 -9.41 -3.34 -10.40
CA HIS A 53 -9.78 -4.63 -10.96
C HIS A 53 -8.56 -5.46 -11.37
N PRO A 54 -8.72 -6.79 -11.55
CA PRO A 54 -7.65 -7.69 -12.00
C PRO A 54 -6.82 -7.14 -13.16
N GLY A 55 -5.49 -7.29 -13.06
CA GLY A 55 -4.54 -6.81 -14.06
C GLY A 55 -4.30 -5.30 -14.08
N THR A 56 -5.05 -4.51 -13.31
CA THR A 56 -4.84 -3.06 -13.22
C THR A 56 -3.45 -2.76 -12.67
N ILE A 57 -2.70 -1.92 -13.40
CA ILE A 57 -1.47 -1.28 -12.93
C ILE A 57 -1.81 0.18 -12.58
N LYS A 58 -1.56 0.56 -11.33
CA LYS A 58 -1.66 1.94 -10.85
C LYS A 58 -0.27 2.40 -10.43
N ALA A 59 0.46 2.98 -11.37
CA ALA A 59 1.83 3.40 -11.18
C ALA A 59 2.24 4.47 -12.22
N PHE A 60 3.35 5.18 -12.01
CA PHE A 60 3.96 5.45 -10.71
C PHE A 60 3.50 6.82 -10.24
N HIS A 61 3.12 6.91 -8.97
CA HIS A 61 2.79 8.18 -8.32
C HIS A 61 3.88 8.50 -7.30
N TRP A 62 4.13 9.77 -7.05
CA TRP A 62 4.94 10.20 -5.92
C TRP A 62 4.48 11.56 -5.41
N HIS A 63 4.86 11.89 -4.19
CA HIS A 63 4.41 13.09 -3.51
C HIS A 63 5.58 13.96 -3.06
N LYS A 64 5.45 15.28 -3.20
CA LYS A 64 6.48 16.24 -2.76
C LYS A 64 6.40 16.54 -1.26
N ARG A 65 5.24 16.36 -0.64
CA ARG A 65 4.99 16.70 0.78
C ARG A 65 4.37 15.55 1.57
N GLN A 66 3.49 14.78 0.94
CA GLN A 66 2.73 13.72 1.57
C GLN A 66 3.56 12.44 1.75
N ALA A 67 3.29 11.72 2.84
CA ALA A 67 3.63 10.31 2.99
C ALA A 67 2.33 9.49 3.01
N ASP A 68 2.42 8.28 2.48
CA ASP A 68 1.31 7.38 2.27
C ASP A 68 1.39 6.18 3.20
N LEU A 69 0.25 5.66 3.62
CA LEU A 69 0.17 4.50 4.48
C LEU A 69 -0.87 3.50 3.94
N TRP A 70 -0.40 2.56 3.13
CA TRP A 70 -1.23 1.68 2.32
C TRP A 70 -1.62 0.38 3.03
N PHE A 71 -2.91 0.03 2.95
CA PHE A 71 -3.45 -1.26 3.37
C PHE A 71 -4.41 -1.82 2.33
N PHE A 72 -4.08 -2.99 1.78
CA PHE A 72 -4.95 -3.72 0.86
C PHE A 72 -5.88 -4.65 1.66
N ALA A 73 -7.16 -4.30 1.72
CA ALA A 73 -8.19 -5.02 2.45
C ALA A 73 -8.68 -6.28 1.69
N SER A 74 -8.57 -6.29 0.37
CA SER A 74 -8.95 -7.41 -0.50
C SER A 74 -8.02 -7.53 -1.70
N GLY A 75 -8.11 -8.66 -2.40
CA GLY A 75 -7.30 -8.96 -3.57
C GLY A 75 -5.82 -9.12 -3.23
N LYS A 76 -5.03 -9.61 -4.18
CA LYS A 76 -3.58 -9.71 -4.04
C LYS A 76 -2.93 -8.70 -4.95
N VAL A 77 -1.83 -8.11 -4.49
CA VAL A 77 -1.09 -7.12 -5.26
C VAL A 77 0.40 -7.36 -5.15
N ILE A 78 1.11 -6.88 -6.16
CA ILE A 78 2.53 -6.58 -6.04
C ILE A 78 2.68 -5.05 -5.96
N VAL A 79 3.21 -4.56 -4.85
CA VAL A 79 3.55 -3.15 -4.66
C VAL A 79 4.99 -2.94 -5.10
N VAL A 80 5.23 -1.87 -5.85
CA VAL A 80 6.57 -1.49 -6.34
C VAL A 80 6.85 -0.08 -5.88
N LEU A 81 7.99 0.08 -5.21
CA LEU A 81 8.50 1.35 -4.71
C LEU A 81 9.82 1.66 -5.39
N HIS A 82 10.10 2.93 -5.65
CA HIS A 82 11.36 3.39 -6.21
C HIS A 82 11.79 4.72 -5.57
N ASP A 83 13.03 4.79 -5.10
CA ASP A 83 13.49 5.94 -4.32
C ASP A 83 14.03 7.08 -5.20
N LEU A 84 13.26 8.16 -5.34
CA LEU A 84 13.67 9.32 -6.14
C LEU A 84 14.49 10.35 -5.35
N ARG A 85 14.62 10.17 -4.03
CA ARG A 85 15.14 11.23 -3.15
C ARG A 85 16.63 11.44 -3.41
N PRO A 86 17.06 12.66 -3.79
CA PRO A 86 18.43 12.90 -4.24
C PRO A 86 19.49 12.64 -3.17
N ASP A 87 19.15 12.88 -1.90
CA ASP A 87 20.05 12.73 -0.74
C ASP A 87 19.83 11.42 0.02
N SER A 88 18.97 10.53 -0.48
CA SER A 88 18.72 9.25 0.17
C SER A 88 19.89 8.28 -0.04
N PRO A 89 20.32 7.54 1.00
CA PRO A 89 21.33 6.49 0.85
C PRO A 89 20.87 5.34 -0.06
N THR A 90 19.56 5.24 -0.34
CA THR A 90 18.95 4.23 -1.22
C THR A 90 18.41 4.82 -2.51
N LYS A 91 18.87 6.01 -2.93
CA LYS A 91 18.43 6.63 -4.18
C LYS A 91 18.58 5.68 -5.38
N GLY A 92 17.52 5.55 -6.18
CA GLY A 92 17.47 4.68 -7.35
C GLY A 92 17.19 3.22 -7.05
N GLU A 93 17.12 2.83 -5.77
CA GLU A 93 16.74 1.47 -5.40
C GLU A 93 15.24 1.22 -5.66
N THR A 94 14.93 0.05 -6.20
CA THR A 94 13.56 -0.44 -6.38
C THR A 94 13.27 -1.52 -5.34
N GLN A 95 12.15 -1.42 -4.64
CA GLN A 95 11.68 -2.42 -3.69
C GLN A 95 10.33 -2.98 -4.11
N VAL A 96 10.20 -4.30 -4.06
CA VAL A 96 9.02 -5.04 -4.48
C VAL A 96 8.42 -5.74 -3.27
N ILE A 97 7.13 -5.54 -3.02
CA ILE A 97 6.45 -6.00 -1.80
C ILE A 97 5.14 -6.70 -2.19
N PRO A 98 5.01 -8.03 -2.01
CA PRO A 98 3.72 -8.70 -2.11
C PRO A 98 2.84 -8.30 -0.92
N ALA A 99 1.56 -8.04 -1.17
CA ALA A 99 0.60 -7.66 -0.15
C ALA A 99 -0.84 -8.03 -0.55
N GLY A 100 -1.75 -7.96 0.42
CA GLY A 100 -3.19 -8.08 0.21
C GLY A 100 -3.78 -9.28 0.95
N ALA A 101 -4.86 -9.84 0.41
CA ALA A 101 -5.60 -10.93 1.02
C ALA A 101 -4.70 -12.15 1.32
N GLY A 102 -4.64 -12.53 2.60
CA GLY A 102 -3.81 -13.63 3.11
C GLY A 102 -2.37 -13.23 3.42
N ASP A 103 -1.94 -12.02 3.08
CA ASP A 103 -0.62 -11.46 3.37
C ASP A 103 -0.73 -9.96 3.67
N TYR A 104 -1.45 -9.66 4.76
CA TYR A 104 -1.87 -8.31 5.11
C TYR A 104 -0.70 -7.51 5.70
N LYS A 105 -0.44 -6.36 5.08
CA LYS A 105 0.60 -5.42 5.48
C LYS A 105 0.05 -4.00 5.54
N LEU A 106 0.62 -3.20 6.44
CA LEU A 106 0.51 -1.75 6.41
C LEU A 106 1.87 -1.18 5.98
N ILE A 107 1.88 -0.48 4.85
CA ILE A 107 3.12 -0.04 4.19
C ILE A 107 3.20 1.48 4.27
N LEU A 108 4.15 2.01 5.04
CA LEU A 108 4.48 3.43 5.07
C LEU A 108 5.45 3.74 3.92
N ILE A 109 5.02 4.64 3.05
CA ILE A 109 5.76 5.12 1.89
C ILE A 109 6.15 6.58 2.15
N PRO A 110 7.43 6.89 2.33
CA PRO A 110 7.90 8.26 2.56
C PRO A 110 7.66 9.17 1.35
N THR A 111 7.58 10.47 1.62
CA THR A 111 7.63 11.53 0.61
C THR A 111 8.83 11.34 -0.33
N GLY A 112 8.63 11.57 -1.63
CA GLY A 112 9.66 11.38 -2.65
C GLY A 112 9.95 9.92 -3.04
N VAL A 113 9.30 8.93 -2.44
CA VAL A 113 9.35 7.55 -2.92
C VAL A 113 8.21 7.33 -3.92
N ALA A 114 8.58 7.05 -5.17
CA ALA A 114 7.62 6.65 -6.19
C ALA A 114 7.04 5.29 -5.86
N HIS A 115 5.75 5.15 -6.10
CA HIS A 115 5.02 3.96 -5.71
C HIS A 115 3.92 3.63 -6.69
N GLY A 116 3.63 2.34 -6.77
CA GLY A 116 2.54 1.81 -7.56
C GLY A 116 2.27 0.36 -7.23
N TYR A 117 1.22 -0.19 -7.82
CA TYR A 117 0.88 -1.60 -7.64
C TYR A 117 0.21 -2.20 -8.86
N LYS A 118 0.31 -3.53 -9.00
CA LYS A 118 -0.48 -4.32 -9.93
C LYS A 118 -1.38 -5.28 -9.17
N VAL A 119 -2.65 -5.37 -9.58
CA VAL A 119 -3.60 -6.37 -9.08
C VAL A 119 -3.30 -7.73 -9.71
N LEU A 120 -3.14 -8.73 -8.85
CA LEU A 120 -2.83 -10.11 -9.20
C LEU A 120 -4.08 -10.99 -9.09
N GLY A 121 -4.09 -12.08 -9.84
CA GLY A 121 -5.20 -13.04 -9.87
C GLY A 121 -6.49 -12.43 -10.41
N GLU A 122 -7.62 -12.96 -9.94
CA GLU A 122 -8.96 -12.63 -10.44
C GLU A 122 -9.79 -11.79 -9.46
N GLU A 123 -9.28 -11.59 -8.24
CA GLU A 123 -9.98 -10.82 -7.21
C GLU A 123 -9.72 -9.32 -7.33
N THR A 124 -10.77 -8.52 -7.14
CA THR A 124 -10.63 -7.07 -7.06
C THR A 124 -9.86 -6.66 -5.81
N ALA A 125 -8.88 -5.77 -5.99
CA ALA A 125 -8.13 -5.19 -4.89
C ALA A 125 -8.80 -3.93 -4.36
N MET A 126 -9.00 -3.89 -3.05
CA MET A 126 -9.50 -2.74 -2.32
C MET A 126 -8.36 -2.16 -1.48
N LEU A 127 -7.90 -0.97 -1.84
CA LEU A 127 -6.87 -0.25 -1.10
C LEU A 127 -7.56 0.81 -0.22
N PHE A 128 -7.37 0.68 1.09
CA PHE A 128 -7.71 1.70 2.07
C PHE A 128 -6.40 2.28 2.60
N TYR A 129 -6.26 3.60 2.58
CA TYR A 129 -5.01 4.22 2.98
C TYR A 129 -5.20 5.56 3.66
N HIS A 130 -4.22 5.90 4.49
CA HIS A 130 -4.12 7.19 5.16
C HIS A 130 -2.96 7.97 4.58
N VAL A 131 -3.10 9.28 4.58
CA VAL A 131 -2.09 10.20 4.09
C VAL A 131 -1.84 11.31 5.08
N THR A 132 -0.64 11.90 5.04
CA THR A 132 -0.26 12.96 6.00
C THR A 132 -0.77 14.35 5.62
N GLU A 133 -1.17 14.58 4.37
CA GLU A 133 -1.64 15.89 3.89
C GLU A 133 -3.10 15.82 3.41
N ILE A 134 -3.76 16.98 3.41
CA ILE A 134 -5.08 17.12 2.78
C ILE A 134 -4.86 17.46 1.31
N TYR A 135 -5.67 16.86 0.42
CA TYR A 135 -5.60 17.17 -1.00
C TYR A 135 -5.89 18.65 -1.28
N ASN A 136 -5.02 19.29 -2.06
CA ASN A 136 -5.20 20.66 -2.53
C ASN A 136 -5.29 20.68 -4.07
N PRO A 137 -6.48 20.92 -4.66
CA PRO A 137 -6.64 20.95 -6.11
C PRO A 137 -5.96 22.15 -6.78
N GLU A 138 -5.77 23.27 -6.07
CA GLU A 138 -5.12 24.48 -6.61
C GLU A 138 -3.60 24.32 -6.67
N ASN A 139 -3.04 23.42 -5.85
CA ASN A 139 -1.62 23.12 -5.78
C ASN A 139 -1.39 21.63 -5.49
N PRO A 140 -1.62 20.75 -6.49
CA PRO A 140 -1.54 19.31 -6.30
C PRO A 140 -0.13 18.88 -5.86
N ASP A 141 -0.08 17.91 -4.95
CA ASP A 141 1.18 17.35 -4.43
C ASP A 141 1.67 16.12 -5.20
N GLU A 142 0.76 15.45 -5.90
CA GLU A 142 1.04 14.24 -6.70
C GLU A 142 1.74 14.59 -8.00
N GLU A 143 2.78 13.83 -8.29
CA GLU A 143 3.48 13.79 -9.57
C GLU A 143 3.43 12.37 -10.13
N ARG A 144 3.56 12.25 -11.45
CA ARG A 144 3.40 10.97 -12.16
C ARG A 144 4.64 10.62 -12.95
N ILE A 145 4.93 9.33 -12.98
CA ILE A 145 5.93 8.70 -13.83
C ILE A 145 5.22 7.55 -14.58
N SER A 146 5.58 7.30 -15.83
CA SER A 146 4.99 6.20 -16.60
C SER A 146 5.21 4.86 -15.90
N TYR A 147 4.21 3.97 -15.91
CA TYR A 147 4.34 2.67 -15.25
C TYR A 147 5.49 1.82 -15.82
N ASP A 148 5.83 2.02 -17.09
CA ASP A 148 6.89 1.36 -17.85
C ASP A 148 8.16 2.22 -18.00
N ASP A 149 8.35 3.21 -17.12
CA ASP A 149 9.51 4.09 -17.19
C ASP A 149 10.83 3.29 -17.12
N PRO A 150 11.73 3.46 -18.11
CA PRO A 150 12.95 2.66 -18.21
C PRO A 150 13.97 2.96 -17.10
N ALA A 151 13.88 4.11 -16.42
CA ALA A 151 14.74 4.41 -15.27
C ALA A 151 14.38 3.57 -14.05
N ILE A 152 13.10 3.20 -13.88
CA ILE A 152 12.65 2.28 -12.83
C ILE A 152 12.82 0.83 -13.29
N GLY A 153 12.56 0.55 -14.57
CA GLY A 153 12.89 -0.73 -15.21
C GLY A 153 12.13 -1.94 -14.65
N PHE A 154 10.94 -1.74 -14.07
CA PHE A 154 10.17 -2.84 -13.48
C PHE A 154 9.26 -3.54 -14.50
N GLU A 155 9.47 -4.85 -14.66
CA GLU A 155 8.69 -5.67 -15.59
C GLU A 155 7.41 -6.22 -14.94
N TRP A 156 6.34 -5.42 -15.00
CA TRP A 156 5.03 -5.77 -14.43
C TRP A 156 4.43 -7.08 -14.95
N GLU A 157 4.73 -7.47 -16.18
CA GLU A 157 4.18 -8.68 -16.83
C GLU A 157 4.73 -10.00 -16.25
N LYS A 158 5.82 -9.94 -15.48
CA LYS A 158 6.33 -11.12 -14.75
C LYS A 158 5.41 -11.54 -13.60
N TYR A 159 4.47 -10.68 -13.21
CA TYR A 159 3.55 -10.92 -12.09
C TYR A 159 2.13 -11.07 -12.63
N LYS A 160 1.49 -12.18 -12.25
CA LYS A 160 0.13 -12.56 -12.65
C LYS A 160 -0.72 -12.77 -11.41
#